data_AF-A0A943RHH4-F1
#
_entry.id   AF-A0A943RHH4-F1
#
_cell.length_a   1.000
_cell.length_b   1.000
_cell.length_c   1.000
_cell.angle_alpha   90.00
_cell.angle_beta   90.00
_cell.angle_gamma   90.00
#
_symmetry.space_group_name_H-M   'P 1'
#
loop_
_entity.id
_entity.type
_entity.pdbx_description
1 polymer ?
#
loop_
_entity_poly.entity_id
_entity_poly.type
_entity_poly.pdbx_seq_one_letter_code
_entity_poly.pdbx_strand_id
1 'polypeptide(L)'
;MKSPNEDKLTEYILIGFGIIPVILAALTVAPFLSDGLAGIVKGLTHSMNNPINIQWCADSPKAILVFLAAYGTGIGVYFSTRRNYRRGEEHGSAKWGNARRTCKKYAEKDSRKNLILTQNVRMGLDGRKHRRNLNVLVVGGSGAGKTRFYAKPNIMQANTSYVVLDPKGEILRDTGYLLERYGYDIKVLDLIHTEHSHGFNPFVYLRDDKDVLRLVNNLIRNTTPKGAQSSDPFWERAETALLEALILYLVNEAP
;
A
#
# COMPACT_ATOMS: atom_id res chain seq x y z
N MET A 1 -16.02 21.22 5.28
CA MET A 1 -15.89 20.16 4.25
C MET A 1 -16.98 19.13 4.50
N LYS A 2 -17.97 19.01 3.60
CA LYS A 2 -19.01 17.97 3.71
C LYS A 2 -18.36 16.59 3.63
N SER A 3 -18.92 15.61 4.33
CA SER A 3 -18.33 14.27 4.32
C SER A 3 -18.52 13.65 2.93
N PRO A 4 -17.54 12.93 2.37
CA PRO A 4 -17.66 12.32 1.05
C PRO A 4 -18.78 11.26 0.93
N ASN A 5 -19.44 10.92 2.04
CA ASN A 5 -20.64 10.09 2.05
C ASN A 5 -21.93 10.90 1.83
N GLU A 6 -22.00 12.15 2.30
CA GLU A 6 -23.15 13.04 2.09
C GLU A 6 -23.30 13.44 0.62
N ASP A 7 -22.18 13.67 -0.08
CA ASP A 7 -22.19 14.01 -1.50
C ASP A 7 -22.73 12.84 -2.36
N LYS A 8 -22.39 11.60 -2.00
CA LYS A 8 -22.89 10.40 -2.69
C LYS A 8 -24.37 10.17 -2.44
N LEU A 9 -24.81 10.35 -1.20
CA LEU A 9 -26.22 10.20 -0.86
C LEU A 9 -27.07 11.24 -1.59
N THR A 10 -26.61 12.48 -1.63
CA THR A 10 -27.28 13.59 -2.35
C THR A 10 -27.39 13.26 -3.85
N GLU A 11 -26.33 12.71 -4.45
CA GLU A 11 -26.32 12.33 -5.86
C GLU A 11 -27.28 11.18 -6.17
N TYR A 12 -27.35 10.14 -5.33
CA TYR A 12 -28.34 9.07 -5.52
C TYR A 12 -29.78 9.56 -5.35
N ILE A 13 -30.00 10.48 -4.43
CA ILE A 13 -31.32 11.12 -4.24
C ILE A 13 -31.71 11.91 -5.50
N LEU A 14 -30.79 12.71 -6.07
CA LEU A 14 -31.04 13.46 -7.30
C LEU A 14 -31.33 12.55 -8.51
N ILE A 15 -30.60 11.43 -8.62
CA ILE A 15 -30.87 10.41 -9.66
C ILE A 15 -32.27 9.80 -9.48
N GLY A 16 -32.66 9.49 -8.24
CA GLY A 16 -33.99 8.98 -7.92
C GLY A 16 -35.10 9.99 -8.28
N PHE A 17 -34.93 11.25 -7.90
CA PHE A 17 -35.88 12.32 -8.25
C PHE A 17 -35.99 12.55 -9.76
N GLY A 18 -34.90 12.38 -10.51
CA GLY A 18 -34.88 12.52 -11.97
C GLY A 18 -35.74 11.50 -12.72
N ILE A 19 -36.14 10.39 -12.07
CA ILE A 19 -37.05 9.39 -12.66
C ILE A 19 -38.45 9.99 -12.88
N ILE A 20 -38.92 10.85 -11.98
CA ILE A 20 -40.27 11.44 -12.02
C ILE A 20 -40.49 12.26 -13.31
N PRO A 21 -39.66 13.26 -13.66
CA PRO A 21 -39.82 14.01 -14.91
C PRO A 21 -39.60 13.15 -16.15
N VAL A 22 -38.76 12.11 -16.08
CA VAL A 22 -38.55 11.17 -17.19
C VAL A 22 -39.81 10.36 -17.47
N ILE A 23 -40.50 9.88 -16.44
CA ILE A 23 -41.78 9.18 -16.60
C ILE A 23 -42.87 10.13 -17.13
N LEU A 24 -42.94 11.36 -16.61
CA LEU A 24 -43.91 12.36 -17.08
C LEU A 24 -43.69 12.71 -18.56
N ALA A 25 -42.43 12.93 -18.97
CA ALA A 25 -42.08 13.16 -20.37
C ALA A 25 -42.39 11.95 -21.27
N ALA A 26 -42.18 10.73 -20.75
CA ALA A 26 -42.55 9.53 -21.48
C ALA A 26 -44.07 9.42 -21.72
N LEU A 27 -44.87 9.82 -20.72
CA LEU A 27 -46.33 9.78 -20.78
C LEU A 27 -46.93 10.83 -21.72
N THR A 28 -46.34 12.02 -21.82
CA THR A 28 -46.77 13.07 -22.75
C THR A 28 -46.35 12.79 -24.20
N VAL A 29 -45.25 12.05 -24.40
CA VAL A 29 -44.76 11.62 -25.72
C VAL A 29 -45.45 10.35 -26.21
N ALA A 30 -45.98 9.52 -25.31
CA ALA A 30 -46.61 8.24 -25.64
C ALA A 30 -47.67 8.29 -26.76
N PRO A 31 -48.55 9.30 -26.86
CA PRO A 31 -49.55 9.40 -27.94
C PRO A 31 -48.94 9.57 -29.34
N PHE A 32 -47.70 10.04 -29.43
CA PHE A 32 -46.99 10.32 -30.69
C PHE A 32 -45.92 9.26 -31.01
N LEU A 33 -45.85 8.17 -30.24
CA LEU A 33 -44.81 7.15 -30.40
C LEU A 33 -44.97 6.34 -31.70
N SER A 34 -46.20 6.17 -32.18
CA SER A 34 -46.56 5.47 -33.41
C SER A 34 -46.06 6.18 -34.68
N ASP A 35 -45.86 7.50 -34.63
CA ASP A 35 -45.34 8.33 -35.72
C ASP A 35 -43.80 8.28 -35.83
N GLY A 36 -43.15 7.38 -35.08
CA GLY A 36 -41.71 7.19 -35.09
C GLY A 36 -40.93 8.40 -34.56
N LEU A 37 -39.72 8.60 -35.08
CA LEU A 37 -38.77 9.60 -34.54
C LEU A 37 -39.27 11.05 -34.70
N ALA A 38 -40.00 11.35 -35.79
CA ALA A 38 -40.64 12.65 -36.00
C ALA A 38 -41.81 12.89 -35.02
N GLY A 39 -42.54 11.83 -34.67
CA GLY A 39 -43.56 11.84 -33.63
C GLY A 39 -43.00 12.13 -32.24
N ILE A 40 -41.87 11.51 -31.88
CA ILE A 40 -41.19 11.76 -30.61
C ILE A 40 -40.76 13.22 -30.48
N VAL A 41 -40.22 13.82 -31.54
CA VAL A 41 -39.82 15.24 -31.53
C VAL A 41 -41.04 16.15 -31.36
N LYS A 42 -42.13 15.90 -32.08
CA LYS A 42 -43.39 16.65 -31.93
C LYS A 42 -43.99 16.48 -30.53
N GLY A 43 -43.97 15.27 -29.99
CA GLY A 43 -44.44 14.95 -28.64
C GLY A 43 -43.62 15.66 -27.56
N LEU A 44 -42.30 15.76 -27.73
CA LEU A 44 -41.43 16.53 -26.82
C LEU A 44 -41.74 18.03 -26.89
N THR A 45 -41.91 18.60 -28.08
CA THR A 45 -42.31 20.00 -28.24
C THR A 45 -43.70 20.28 -27.65
N HIS A 46 -44.65 19.37 -27.84
CA HIS A 46 -45.97 19.45 -27.23
C HIS A 46 -45.90 19.37 -25.70
N SER A 47 -45.08 18.45 -25.16
CA SER A 47 -44.85 18.29 -23.73
C SER A 47 -44.22 19.53 -23.07
N MET A 48 -43.39 20.28 -23.80
CA MET A 48 -42.83 21.54 -23.29
C MET A 48 -43.90 22.64 -23.19
N ASN A 49 -44.87 22.65 -24.11
CA ASN A 49 -45.96 23.64 -24.13
C ASN A 49 -47.12 23.26 -23.20
N ASN A 50 -47.36 21.96 -22.95
CA ASN A 50 -48.44 21.46 -22.09
C ASN A 50 -47.96 20.31 -21.18
N PRO A 51 -47.23 20.61 -20.10
CA PRO A 51 -46.51 19.60 -19.30
C PRO A 51 -47.39 18.66 -18.46
N ILE A 52 -48.70 18.96 -18.31
CA ILE A 52 -49.62 18.21 -17.42
C ILE A 52 -50.69 17.44 -18.22
N ASN A 53 -50.75 17.59 -19.55
CA ASN A 53 -51.74 16.91 -20.37
C ASN A 53 -51.33 15.44 -20.63
N ILE A 54 -51.63 14.57 -19.67
CA ILE A 54 -51.29 13.15 -19.72
C ILE A 54 -52.47 12.37 -20.28
N GLN A 55 -52.23 11.64 -21.37
CA GLN A 55 -53.20 10.71 -21.95
C GLN A 55 -52.63 9.31 -21.90
N TRP A 56 -53.34 8.40 -21.23
CA TRP A 56 -52.94 7.00 -21.20
C TRP A 56 -53.31 6.33 -22.52
N CYS A 57 -52.31 5.79 -23.22
CA CYS A 57 -52.47 5.10 -24.49
C CYS A 57 -51.80 3.73 -24.48
N ALA A 58 -52.07 2.90 -25.50
CA ALA A 58 -51.52 1.55 -25.60
C ALA A 58 -49.97 1.53 -25.66
N ASP A 59 -49.35 2.63 -26.12
CA ASP A 59 -47.91 2.78 -26.24
C ASP A 59 -47.24 3.43 -25.01
N SER A 60 -48.01 3.85 -23.99
CA SER A 60 -47.47 4.42 -22.74
C SER A 60 -46.45 3.51 -22.03
N PRO A 61 -46.67 2.19 -21.90
CA PRO A 61 -45.67 1.30 -21.28
C PRO A 61 -44.36 1.22 -22.07
N LYS A 62 -44.44 1.24 -23.41
CA LYS A 62 -43.25 1.20 -24.28
C LYS A 62 -42.47 2.52 -24.20
N ALA A 63 -43.17 3.65 -24.20
CA ALA A 63 -42.56 4.96 -24.06
C ALA A 63 -41.81 5.10 -22.72
N ILE A 64 -42.42 4.68 -21.61
CA ILE A 64 -41.77 4.69 -20.29
C ILE A 64 -40.49 3.84 -20.29
N LEU A 65 -40.55 2.64 -20.88
CA LEU A 65 -39.39 1.74 -20.93
C LEU A 65 -38.23 2.35 -21.72
N VAL A 66 -38.50 2.93 -22.89
CA VAL A 66 -37.46 3.55 -23.74
C VAL A 66 -36.82 4.75 -23.05
N PHE A 67 -37.62 5.62 -22.43
CA PHE A 67 -37.11 6.82 -21.73
C PHE A 67 -36.34 6.46 -20.47
N LEU A 68 -36.79 5.47 -19.68
CA LEU A 68 -36.03 4.97 -18.52
C LEU A 68 -34.72 4.29 -18.94
N ALA A 69 -34.73 3.54 -20.04
CA ALA A 69 -33.51 2.94 -20.58
C ALA A 69 -32.50 4.03 -21.01
N ALA A 70 -32.95 5.04 -21.76
CA ALA A 70 -32.11 6.17 -22.16
C ALA A 70 -31.54 6.94 -20.96
N TYR A 71 -32.38 7.20 -19.94
CA TYR A 71 -31.95 7.82 -18.69
C TYR A 71 -30.91 6.99 -17.95
N GLY A 72 -31.15 5.67 -17.82
CA GLY A 72 -30.21 4.72 -17.22
C GLY A 72 -28.87 4.66 -17.97
N THR A 73 -28.89 4.64 -19.30
CA THR A 73 -27.67 4.71 -20.12
C THR A 73 -26.91 6.02 -19.91
N GLY A 74 -27.60 7.15 -19.86
CA GLY A 74 -26.99 8.46 -19.58
C GLY A 74 -26.30 8.52 -18.21
N ILE A 75 -26.94 7.97 -17.18
CA ILE A 75 -26.35 7.82 -15.85
C ILE A 75 -25.12 6.91 -15.88
N GLY A 76 -25.21 5.78 -16.60
CA GLY A 76 -24.09 4.85 -16.76
C GLY A 76 -22.86 5.52 -17.39
N VAL A 77 -23.06 6.30 -18.46
CA VAL A 77 -21.99 7.08 -19.11
C VAL A 77 -21.41 8.12 -18.16
N TYR A 78 -22.25 8.84 -17.42
CA TYR A 78 -21.81 9.84 -16.44
C TYR A 78 -20.92 9.22 -15.33
N PHE A 79 -21.32 8.07 -14.77
CA PHE A 79 -20.48 7.37 -13.79
C PHE A 79 -19.22 6.75 -14.40
N SER A 80 -19.27 6.27 -15.65
CA SER A 80 -18.10 5.71 -16.33
C SER A 80 -17.06 6.78 -16.70
N THR A 81 -17.51 8.02 -16.98
CA THR A 81 -16.62 9.13 -17.39
C THR A 81 -16.06 9.88 -16.18
N ARG A 82 -16.55 9.58 -14.97
CA ARG A 82 -16.09 10.20 -13.73
C ARG A 82 -14.63 9.84 -13.44
N ARG A 83 -13.76 10.82 -13.60
CA ARG A 83 -12.37 10.74 -13.18
C ARG A 83 -12.26 11.10 -11.69
N ASN A 84 -11.46 10.35 -10.94
CA ASN A 84 -11.19 10.60 -9.53
C ASN A 84 -10.18 11.76 -9.38
N TYR A 85 -10.67 12.99 -9.45
CA TYR A 85 -9.88 14.18 -9.16
C TYR A 85 -9.94 14.54 -7.67
N ARG A 86 -8.79 14.92 -7.09
CA ARG A 86 -8.70 15.53 -5.75
C ARG A 86 -8.57 17.04 -5.94
N ARG A 87 -9.69 17.73 -6.16
CA ARG A 87 -9.70 19.18 -6.44
C ARG A 87 -9.36 19.96 -5.17
N GLY A 88 -8.43 20.90 -5.27
CA GLY A 88 -7.99 21.73 -4.15
C GLY A 88 -7.04 21.04 -3.16
N GLU A 89 -6.52 19.85 -3.49
CA GLU A 89 -5.52 19.16 -2.68
C GLU A 89 -4.19 19.10 -3.42
N GLU A 90 -3.11 19.44 -2.72
CA GLU A 90 -1.76 19.39 -3.26
C GLU A 90 -1.26 17.95 -3.39
N HIS A 91 -0.26 17.77 -4.25
CA HIS A 91 0.38 16.47 -4.36
C HIS A 91 1.09 16.11 -3.05
N GLY A 92 0.71 14.99 -2.45
CA GLY A 92 1.22 14.54 -1.16
C GLY A 92 0.29 14.81 0.03
N SER A 93 -0.86 15.46 -0.16
CA SER A 93 -1.82 15.66 0.94
C SER A 93 -2.32 14.34 1.54
N ALA A 94 -2.27 14.26 2.88
CA ALA A 94 -2.72 13.12 3.67
C ALA A 94 -4.12 13.36 4.26
N LYS A 95 -4.81 12.26 4.60
CA LYS A 95 -6.08 12.30 5.32
C LYS A 95 -6.18 11.15 6.29
N TRP A 96 -6.94 11.34 7.37
CA TRP A 96 -7.25 10.27 8.31
C TRP A 96 -8.03 9.15 7.60
N GLY A 97 -7.51 7.93 7.72
CA GLY A 97 -8.10 6.74 7.15
C GLY A 97 -8.94 5.97 8.17
N ASN A 98 -9.99 5.29 7.71
CA ASN A 98 -10.71 4.32 8.53
C ASN A 98 -9.88 3.01 8.60
N ALA A 99 -9.48 2.61 9.80
CA ALA A 99 -8.61 1.44 10.02
C ALA A 99 -9.17 0.15 9.40
N ARG A 100 -10.47 -0.13 9.57
CA ARG A 100 -11.13 -1.33 9.02
C ARG A 100 -11.09 -1.35 7.49
N ARG A 101 -11.37 -0.21 6.85
CA ARG A 101 -11.30 -0.08 5.38
C ARG A 101 -9.87 -0.23 4.86
N THR A 102 -8.91 0.37 5.55
CA THR A 102 -7.48 0.28 5.21
C THR A 102 -6.98 -1.16 5.35
N CYS A 103 -7.31 -1.82 6.46
CA CYS A 103 -6.97 -3.22 6.69
C CYS A 103 -7.60 -4.13 5.63
N LYS A 104 -8.90 -3.99 5.34
CA LYS A 104 -9.56 -4.78 4.27
C LYS A 104 -8.90 -4.61 2.90
N LYS A 105 -8.35 -3.42 2.61
CA LYS A 105 -7.70 -3.13 1.32
C LYS A 105 -6.31 -3.77 1.21
N TYR A 106 -5.53 -3.78 2.29
CA TYR A 106 -4.11 -4.14 2.25
C TYR A 106 -3.77 -5.47 2.90
N ALA A 107 -4.61 -5.97 3.79
CA ALA A 107 -4.38 -7.24 4.46
C ALA A 107 -4.55 -8.41 3.50
N GLU A 108 -3.66 -9.38 3.61
CA GLU A 108 -3.84 -10.70 3.04
C GLU A 108 -4.86 -11.51 3.85
N LYS A 109 -5.60 -12.41 3.18
CA LYS A 109 -6.59 -13.27 3.85
C LYS A 109 -5.92 -14.19 4.87
N ASP A 110 -4.79 -14.76 4.49
CA ASP A 110 -3.95 -15.56 5.38
C ASP A 110 -3.23 -14.64 6.38
N SER A 111 -3.57 -14.78 7.66
CA SER A 111 -3.02 -13.97 8.74
C SER A 111 -1.51 -14.12 8.89
N ARG A 112 -0.92 -15.26 8.49
CA ARG A 112 0.52 -15.49 8.56
C ARG A 112 1.28 -14.72 7.49
N LYS A 113 0.65 -14.39 6.36
CA LYS A 113 1.27 -13.66 5.23
C LYS A 113 1.07 -12.14 5.32
N ASN A 114 1.02 -11.63 6.54
CA ASN A 114 0.83 -10.21 6.81
C ASN A 114 1.94 -9.69 7.72
N LEU A 115 2.39 -8.46 7.47
CA LEU A 115 3.11 -7.61 8.39
C LEU A 115 2.10 -6.91 9.33
N ILE A 116 2.30 -7.03 10.64
CA ILE A 116 1.46 -6.42 11.67
C ILE A 116 1.95 -4.98 11.90
N LEU A 117 1.08 -4.00 11.67
CA LEU A 117 1.38 -2.58 11.91
C LEU A 117 0.77 -2.07 13.21
N THR A 118 -0.50 -2.41 13.45
CA THR A 118 -1.23 -2.09 14.68
C THR A 118 -2.23 -3.21 15.00
N GLN A 119 -2.94 -3.11 16.12
CA GLN A 119 -4.03 -4.03 16.47
C GLN A 119 -5.11 -4.12 15.38
N ASN A 120 -5.33 -3.06 14.61
CA ASN A 120 -6.43 -2.95 13.65
C ASN A 120 -5.97 -2.96 12.18
N VAL A 121 -4.67 -2.82 11.92
CA VAL A 121 -4.12 -2.69 10.56
C VAL A 121 -2.94 -3.62 10.37
N ARG A 122 -3.00 -4.38 9.27
CA ARG A 122 -1.95 -5.26 8.77
C ARG A 122 -1.84 -5.11 7.26
N MET A 123 -0.67 -5.44 6.73
CA MET A 123 -0.36 -5.33 5.30
C MET A 123 0.18 -6.66 4.79
N GLY A 124 -0.32 -7.16 3.66
CA GLY A 124 0.19 -8.39 3.07
C GLY A 124 1.68 -8.30 2.73
N LEU A 125 2.38 -9.43 2.73
CA LEU A 125 3.83 -9.46 2.41
C LEU A 125 4.13 -9.30 0.90
N ASP A 126 3.11 -9.38 0.03
CA ASP A 126 3.28 -9.11 -1.39
C ASP A 126 3.13 -7.62 -1.72
N GLY A 127 4.28 -6.93 -1.68
CA GLY A 127 4.41 -5.52 -2.04
C GLY A 127 3.88 -5.14 -3.42
N ARG A 128 3.92 -6.07 -4.39
CA ARG A 128 3.50 -5.83 -5.78
C ARG A 128 1.99 -5.76 -5.89
N LYS A 129 1.27 -6.64 -5.16
CA LYS A 129 -0.20 -6.68 -5.13
C LYS A 129 -0.81 -5.35 -4.71
N HIS A 130 -0.23 -4.69 -3.70
CA HIS A 130 -0.74 -3.40 -3.21
C HIS A 130 0.07 -2.18 -3.66
N ARG A 131 1.14 -2.38 -4.44
CA ARG A 131 2.05 -1.33 -4.92
C ARG A 131 2.57 -0.44 -3.79
N ARG A 132 2.97 -1.04 -2.67
CA ARG A 132 3.62 -0.35 -1.53
C ARG A 132 4.85 -1.12 -1.08
N ASN A 133 5.83 -0.39 -0.57
CA ASN A 133 6.94 -1.02 0.15
C ASN A 133 6.46 -1.48 1.53
N LEU A 134 7.23 -2.41 2.13
CA LEU A 134 6.99 -2.95 3.46
C LEU A 134 7.97 -2.38 4.50
N ASN A 135 8.67 -1.31 4.15
CA ASN A 135 9.60 -0.66 5.06
C ASN A 135 8.78 0.13 6.08
N VAL A 136 9.00 -0.14 7.36
CA VAL A 136 8.28 0.49 8.46
C VAL A 136 9.24 1.21 9.38
N LEU A 137 8.98 2.50 9.59
CA LEU A 137 9.63 3.30 10.61
C LEU A 137 8.73 3.36 11.84
N VAL A 138 9.21 2.83 12.97
CA VAL A 138 8.52 2.89 14.27
C VAL A 138 9.16 3.95 15.13
N VAL A 139 8.45 5.04 15.37
CA VAL A 139 8.90 6.16 16.22
C VAL A 139 8.21 6.08 17.57
N GLY A 140 8.98 6.17 18.65
CA GLY A 140 8.45 6.21 20.01
C GLY A 140 9.57 6.41 21.02
N GLY A 141 9.26 7.03 22.16
CA GLY A 141 10.20 7.26 23.25
C GLY A 141 10.77 5.97 23.87
N SER A 142 11.69 6.13 24.83
CA SER A 142 12.09 5.02 25.69
C SER A 142 10.87 4.50 26.46
N GLY A 143 10.75 3.19 26.65
CA GLY A 143 9.60 2.57 27.32
C GLY A 143 8.29 2.53 26.52
N ALA A 144 8.22 3.12 25.32
CA ALA A 144 7.00 3.11 24.48
C ALA A 144 6.59 1.72 23.96
N GLY A 145 7.36 0.66 24.27
CA GLY A 145 7.04 -0.71 23.93
C GLY A 145 7.29 -1.09 22.46
N LYS A 146 8.21 -0.41 21.76
CA LYS A 146 8.58 -0.72 20.36
C LYS A 146 8.92 -2.21 20.16
N THR A 147 9.76 -2.78 21.03
CA THR A 147 10.10 -4.21 20.97
C THR A 147 8.89 -5.10 21.24
N ARG A 148 8.14 -4.80 22.30
CA ARG A 148 7.03 -5.64 22.79
C ARG A 148 5.82 -5.65 21.85
N PHE A 149 5.45 -4.50 21.31
CA PHE A 149 4.21 -4.33 20.54
C PHE A 149 4.41 -4.41 19.03
N TYR A 150 5.62 -4.20 18.52
CA TYR A 150 5.90 -4.27 17.08
C TYR A 150 6.87 -5.40 16.73
N ALA A 151 8.08 -5.42 17.29
CA ALA A 151 9.11 -6.37 16.87
C ALA A 151 8.74 -7.83 17.21
N LYS A 152 8.45 -8.12 18.50
CA LYS A 152 8.14 -9.48 18.96
C LYS A 152 6.91 -10.07 18.24
N PRO A 153 5.76 -9.37 18.10
CA PRO A 153 4.62 -9.92 17.39
C PRO A 153 4.92 -10.28 15.93
N ASN A 154 5.70 -9.46 15.21
CA ASN A 154 6.07 -9.75 13.82
C ASN A 154 7.05 -10.93 13.70
N ILE A 155 7.98 -11.09 14.65
CA ILE A 155 8.90 -12.24 14.68
C ILE A 155 8.15 -13.53 15.03
N MET A 156 7.23 -13.46 15.99
CA MET A 156 6.40 -14.61 16.39
C MET A 156 5.46 -15.11 15.28
N GLN A 157 5.28 -14.35 14.18
CA GLN A 157 4.55 -14.85 13.02
C GLN A 157 5.30 -15.96 12.28
N ALA A 158 6.62 -16.08 12.44
CA ALA A 158 7.46 -17.13 11.85
C ALA A 158 7.17 -17.34 10.35
N ASN A 159 7.06 -16.24 9.60
CA ASN A 159 6.54 -16.20 8.23
C ASN A 159 7.59 -15.87 7.16
N THR A 160 8.80 -15.47 7.57
CA THR A 160 9.94 -15.09 6.71
C THR A 160 11.26 -15.37 7.42
N SER A 161 12.38 -15.33 6.70
CA SER A 161 13.71 -15.24 7.32
C SER A 161 13.87 -13.90 8.03
N TYR A 162 14.54 -13.91 9.19
CA TYR A 162 14.76 -12.72 10.02
C TYR A 162 16.25 -12.44 10.17
N VAL A 163 16.62 -11.17 10.07
CA VAL A 163 17.90 -10.64 10.53
C VAL A 163 17.56 -9.54 11.54
N VAL A 164 17.97 -9.74 12.80
CA VAL A 164 17.55 -8.90 13.91
C VAL A 164 18.77 -8.33 14.60
N LEU A 165 18.83 -7.00 14.69
CA LEU A 165 19.75 -6.33 15.59
C LEU A 165 19.11 -6.30 16.98
N ASP A 166 19.63 -7.12 17.90
CA ASP A 166 19.10 -7.25 19.26
C ASP A 166 20.16 -6.88 20.32
N PRO A 167 20.43 -5.58 20.55
CA PRO A 167 21.50 -5.13 21.45
C PRO A 167 21.34 -5.58 22.91
N LYS A 168 20.13 -6.01 23.30
CA LYS A 168 19.81 -6.44 24.67
C LYS A 168 19.59 -7.95 24.80
N GLY A 169 19.61 -8.67 23.68
CA GLY A 169 19.25 -10.09 23.63
C GLY A 169 17.81 -10.40 24.07
N GLU A 170 16.91 -9.39 24.11
CA GLU A 170 15.56 -9.56 24.65
C GLU A 170 14.59 -10.18 23.64
N ILE A 171 14.90 -10.09 22.35
CA ILE A 171 14.08 -10.64 21.28
C ILE A 171 14.38 -12.13 21.16
N LEU A 172 15.66 -12.49 21.06
CA LEU A 172 16.08 -13.88 20.95
C LEU A 172 15.66 -14.67 22.20
N ARG A 173 15.87 -14.13 23.40
CA ARG A 173 15.47 -14.78 24.66
C ARG A 173 13.98 -15.11 24.72
N ASP A 174 13.14 -14.19 24.25
CA ASP A 174 11.69 -14.34 24.36
C ASP A 174 11.07 -15.15 23.20
N THR A 175 11.71 -15.17 22.03
CA THR A 175 11.13 -15.76 20.81
C THR A 175 11.92 -16.92 20.21
N GLY A 176 13.14 -17.18 20.68
CA GLY A 176 14.05 -18.20 20.13
C GLY A 176 13.44 -19.60 20.13
N TYR A 177 12.97 -20.08 21.29
CA TYR A 177 12.32 -21.39 21.39
C TYR A 177 11.06 -21.51 20.53
N LEU A 178 10.35 -20.39 20.27
CA LEU A 178 9.23 -20.40 19.35
C LEU A 178 9.72 -20.59 17.91
N LEU A 179 10.74 -19.86 17.48
CA LEU A 179 11.32 -19.98 16.14
C LEU A 179 11.91 -21.39 15.90
N GLU A 180 12.58 -21.99 16.88
CA GLU A 180 13.07 -23.38 16.79
C GLU A 180 11.92 -24.36 16.56
N ARG A 181 10.79 -24.20 17.26
CA ARG A 181 9.58 -25.04 17.05
C ARG A 181 8.96 -24.85 15.67
N TYR A 182 9.15 -23.69 15.04
CA TYR A 182 8.76 -23.44 13.65
C TYR A 182 9.83 -23.90 12.64
N GLY A 183 10.91 -24.54 13.10
CA GLY A 183 11.95 -25.13 12.26
C GLY A 183 13.02 -24.16 11.78
N TYR A 184 13.21 -23.03 12.47
CA TYR A 184 14.26 -22.08 12.13
C TYR A 184 15.63 -22.58 12.60
N ASP A 185 16.63 -22.47 11.74
CA ASP A 185 18.04 -22.51 12.16
C ASP A 185 18.44 -21.12 12.65
N ILE A 186 18.67 -20.99 13.95
CA ILE A 186 18.96 -19.71 14.60
C ILE A 186 20.47 -19.58 14.75
N LYS A 187 21.04 -18.53 14.15
CA LYS A 187 22.45 -18.13 14.34
C LYS A 187 22.51 -16.82 15.09
N VAL A 188 23.49 -16.73 15.98
CA VAL A 188 23.73 -15.57 16.86
C VAL A 188 25.16 -15.11 16.67
N LEU A 189 25.33 -13.85 16.29
CA LEU A 189 26.61 -13.16 16.29
C LEU A 189 26.65 -12.23 17.50
N ASP A 190 27.22 -12.72 18.60
CA ASP A 190 27.53 -11.90 19.77
C ASP A 190 28.97 -11.38 19.66
N LEU A 191 29.12 -10.05 19.71
CA LEU A 191 30.41 -9.36 19.61
C LEU A 191 30.94 -8.92 20.99
N ILE A 192 30.16 -9.12 22.06
CA ILE A 192 30.55 -8.86 23.45
C ILE A 192 31.01 -10.16 24.10
N HIS A 193 30.19 -11.21 23.99
CA HIS A 193 30.46 -12.55 24.53
C HIS A 193 30.70 -13.54 23.40
N THR A 194 31.90 -13.48 22.83
CA THR A 194 32.27 -14.28 21.65
C THR A 194 32.19 -15.79 21.89
N GLU A 195 32.33 -16.24 23.13
CA GLU A 195 32.16 -17.62 23.59
C GLU A 195 30.73 -18.16 23.44
N HIS A 196 29.74 -17.27 23.35
CA HIS A 196 28.33 -17.60 23.14
C HIS A 196 27.88 -17.33 21.69
N SER A 197 28.81 -16.91 20.83
CA SER A 197 28.57 -16.57 19.44
C SER A 197 28.81 -17.78 18.54
N HIS A 198 28.06 -17.85 17.43
CA HIS A 198 28.36 -18.80 16.35
C HIS A 198 29.60 -18.39 15.54
N GLY A 199 30.12 -17.18 15.79
CA GLY A 199 31.21 -16.60 15.03
C GLY A 199 30.77 -16.16 13.63
N PHE A 200 31.62 -15.35 13.01
CA PHE A 200 31.45 -14.95 11.62
C PHE A 200 32.83 -14.81 10.99
N ASN A 201 33.10 -15.64 9.98
CA ASN A 201 34.31 -15.53 9.16
C ASN A 201 33.95 -14.88 7.81
N PRO A 202 34.31 -13.61 7.56
CA PRO A 202 34.02 -12.95 6.29
C PRO A 202 34.81 -13.55 5.12
N PHE A 203 35.94 -14.23 5.36
CA PHE A 203 36.81 -14.76 4.31
C PHE A 203 36.12 -15.85 3.48
N VAL A 204 35.22 -16.63 4.10
CA VAL A 204 34.41 -17.65 3.42
C VAL A 204 33.49 -17.06 2.33
N TYR A 205 33.23 -15.75 2.38
CA TYR A 205 32.33 -15.06 1.45
C TYR A 205 33.09 -14.25 0.39
N LEU A 206 34.43 -14.22 0.43
CA LEU A 206 35.24 -13.54 -0.56
C LEU A 206 35.34 -14.40 -1.83
N ARG A 207 34.83 -13.90 -2.95
CA ARG A 207 34.82 -14.64 -4.23
C ARG A 207 35.79 -14.09 -5.26
N ASP A 208 36.03 -12.79 -5.19
CA ASP A 208 36.95 -12.07 -6.06
C ASP A 208 37.65 -10.95 -5.28
N ASP A 209 38.68 -10.36 -5.87
CA ASP A 209 39.42 -9.25 -5.26
C ASP A 209 38.50 -8.06 -4.93
N LYS A 210 37.39 -7.88 -5.66
CA LYS A 210 36.45 -6.78 -5.40
C LYS A 210 35.71 -6.97 -4.08
N ASP A 211 35.44 -8.21 -3.68
CA ASP A 211 34.89 -8.51 -2.37
C ASP A 211 35.86 -8.17 -1.24
N VAL A 212 37.17 -8.33 -1.46
CA VAL A 212 38.21 -7.87 -0.52
C VAL A 212 38.15 -6.36 -0.36
N LEU A 213 38.14 -5.61 -1.48
CA LEU A 213 38.01 -4.16 -1.46
C LEU A 213 36.73 -3.73 -0.71
N ARG A 214 35.60 -4.40 -0.94
CA ARG A 214 34.34 -4.12 -0.23
C ARG A 214 34.43 -4.39 1.26
N LEU A 215 35.06 -5.49 1.67
CA LEU A 215 35.25 -5.83 3.07
C LEU A 215 36.08 -4.77 3.78
N VAL A 216 37.24 -4.39 3.20
CA VAL A 216 38.12 -3.35 3.77
C VAL A 216 37.40 -2.01 3.87
N ASN A 217 36.74 -1.58 2.79
CA ASN A 217 35.95 -0.34 2.80
C ASN A 217 34.85 -0.36 3.88
N ASN A 218 34.16 -1.49 4.06
CA ASN A 218 33.14 -1.63 5.09
C ASN A 218 33.75 -1.57 6.50
N LEU A 219 34.91 -2.17 6.73
CA LEU A 219 35.61 -2.10 8.02
C LEU A 219 35.98 -0.66 8.37
N ILE A 220 36.71 0.03 7.49
CA ILE A 220 37.18 1.41 7.69
C ILE A 220 36.00 2.36 7.90
N ARG A 221 34.95 2.26 7.07
CA ARG A 221 33.77 3.13 7.19
C ARG A 221 33.00 2.94 8.50
N ASN A 222 32.97 1.72 9.04
CA ASN A 222 32.23 1.44 10.27
C ASN A 222 33.05 1.75 11.53
N THR A 223 34.38 1.85 11.45
CA THR A 223 35.26 2.28 12.54
C THR A 223 35.56 3.79 12.54
N THR A 224 35.32 4.48 11.43
CA THR A 224 35.49 5.94 11.32
C THR A 224 34.34 6.68 12.03
N PRO A 225 34.61 7.56 13.01
CA PRO A 225 33.57 8.33 13.70
C PRO A 225 32.76 9.24 12.77
N LYS A 226 31.46 9.39 13.05
CA LYS A 226 30.60 10.28 12.26
C LYS A 226 31.05 11.73 12.39
N GLY A 227 31.32 12.36 11.24
CA GLY A 227 31.79 13.75 11.19
C GLY A 227 33.31 13.90 11.35
N ALA A 228 34.07 12.81 11.50
CA ALA A 228 35.51 12.85 11.34
C ALA A 228 35.82 13.26 9.89
N GLN A 229 36.38 14.44 9.70
CA GLN A 229 37.02 14.82 8.44
C GLN A 229 38.51 14.53 8.60
N SER A 230 39.03 13.58 7.82
CA SER A 230 40.47 13.47 7.67
C SER A 230 40.96 14.67 6.87
N SER A 231 41.79 15.52 7.49
CA SER A 231 42.45 16.62 6.79
C SER A 231 43.52 16.13 5.82
N ASP A 232 43.97 14.88 5.97
CA ASP A 232 45.01 14.25 5.15
C ASP A 232 44.51 12.92 4.55
N PRO A 233 44.30 12.85 3.22
CA PRO A 233 43.90 11.63 2.53
C PRO A 233 44.94 10.51 2.58
N PHE A 234 46.20 10.80 2.94
CA PHE A 234 47.27 9.82 2.96
C PHE A 234 46.96 8.66 3.92
N TRP A 235 46.55 8.95 5.15
CA TRP A 235 46.33 7.93 6.18
C TRP A 235 45.21 6.96 5.84
N GLU A 236 44.09 7.48 5.31
CA GLU A 236 42.96 6.65 4.88
C GLU A 236 43.34 5.75 3.69
N ARG A 237 44.12 6.28 2.74
CA ARG A 237 44.62 5.50 1.59
C ARG A 237 45.65 4.45 2.00
N ALA A 238 46.54 4.80 2.91
CA ALA A 238 47.57 3.90 3.42
C ALA A 238 46.95 2.74 4.23
N GLU A 239 45.97 3.04 5.09
CA GLU A 239 45.20 2.03 5.82
C GLU A 239 44.47 1.08 4.86
N THR A 240 43.78 1.64 3.86
CA THR A 240 43.06 0.87 2.84
C THR A 240 44.02 -0.08 2.10
N ALA A 241 45.12 0.46 1.56
CA ALA A 241 46.10 -0.33 0.80
C ALA A 241 46.75 -1.42 1.65
N LEU A 242 47.04 -1.14 2.93
CA LEU A 242 47.63 -2.12 3.84
C LEU A 242 46.66 -3.27 4.14
N LEU A 243 45.41 -2.97 4.50
CA LEU A 243 44.41 -3.98 4.81
C LEU A 243 44.07 -4.83 3.57
N GLU A 244 43.98 -4.20 2.40
CA GLU A 244 43.78 -4.92 1.13
C GLU A 244 44.93 -5.88 0.85
N ALA A 245 46.19 -5.42 0.96
CA ALA A 245 47.36 -6.26 0.73
C ALA A 245 47.42 -7.47 1.69
N LEU A 246 47.14 -7.26 2.97
CA LEU A 246 47.15 -8.33 3.97
C LEU A 246 46.06 -9.37 3.72
N ILE A 247 44.83 -8.92 3.42
CA ILE A 247 43.72 -9.84 3.17
C ILE A 247 43.92 -10.58 1.84
N LEU A 248 44.36 -9.89 0.78
CA LEU A 248 44.67 -10.52 -0.51
C LEU A 248 45.78 -11.58 -0.36
N TYR A 249 46.81 -11.30 0.42
CA TYR A 249 47.87 -12.27 0.70
C TYR A 249 47.30 -13.52 1.38
N LEU A 250 46.48 -13.35 2.43
CA LEU A 250 45.86 -14.48 3.12
C LEU A 250 44.95 -15.29 2.19
N VAL A 251 44.13 -14.64 1.36
CA VAL A 251 43.20 -15.34 0.47
C VAL A 251 43.92 -16.08 -0.67
N ASN A 252 44.97 -15.49 -1.24
CA ASN A 252 45.61 -16.02 -2.45
C ASN A 252 46.80 -16.95 -2.16
N GLU A 253 47.58 -16.65 -1.11
CA GLU A 253 48.86 -17.34 -0.83
C GLU A 253 48.80 -18.23 0.43
N ALA A 254 47.82 -18.04 1.32
CA ALA A 254 47.68 -18.81 2.57
C ALA A 254 46.22 -19.15 2.93
N PRO A 255 45.50 -19.90 2.08
CA PRO A 255 44.06 -20.16 2.21
C PRO A 255 43.68 -21.09 3.38
#